data_AF-A0A2M8PNH4-F1
#
_entry.id   AF-A0A2M8PNH4-F1
#
_cell.length_a   1.000
_cell.length_b   1.000
_cell.length_c   1.000
_cell.angle_alpha   90.00
_cell.angle_beta   90.00
_cell.angle_gamma   90.00
#
_symmetry.space_group_name_H-M   'P 1'
#
loop_
_entity.id
_entity.type
_entity.pdbx_description
1 polymer ?
#
loop_
_entity_poly.entity_id
_entity_poly.type
_entity_poly.pdbx_seq_one_letter_code
_entity_poly.pdbx_strand_id
1 'polypeptide(L)' 'MNNDNLRPVDVAISETTVYVRLKDGRVLTTPLSLHKWLADATPAERADYILYPFSILWD' A
#
# COMPACT_ATOMS: atom_id res chain seq x y z
N MET A 1 12.17 -1.63 20.45
CA MET A 1 11.80 -0.89 19.22
C MET A 1 10.28 -0.79 19.21
N ASN A 2 9.69 0.41 19.09
CA ASN A 2 8.23 0.54 19.03
C ASN A 2 7.77 0.25 17.59
N ASN A 3 7.06 -0.87 17.39
CA ASN A 3 6.61 -1.30 16.06
C ASN A 3 5.43 -0.48 15.53
N ASP A 4 4.81 0.37 16.34
CA ASP A 4 3.73 1.28 15.92
C ASP A 4 4.18 2.26 14.82
N ASN A 5 5.49 2.57 14.75
CA ASN A 5 6.07 3.36 13.66
C ASN A 5 6.02 2.67 12.30
N LEU A 6 5.90 1.33 12.27
CA LEU A 6 5.81 0.53 11.05
C LEU A 6 4.37 0.41 10.51
N ARG A 7 3.39 1.01 11.20
CA ARG A 7 1.99 0.91 10.80
C ARG A 7 1.74 1.70 9.51
N PRO A 8 1.13 1.10 8.48
CA PRO A 8 0.71 1.84 7.30
C PRO A 8 -0.47 2.75 7.67
N VAL A 9 -0.45 3.96 7.14
CA VAL A 9 -1.49 4.97 7.37
C VAL A 9 -2.13 5.46 6.09
N ASP A 10 -1.53 5.17 4.94
CA ASP A 10 -2.00 5.61 3.63
C ASP A 10 -1.37 4.78 2.51
N VAL A 11 -2.10 4.63 1.40
CA VAL A 11 -1.63 3.96 0.19
C VAL A 11 -1.98 4.81 -1.02
N ALA A 12 -1.00 5.02 -1.90
CA ALA A 12 -1.19 5.63 -3.21
C ALA A 12 -0.64 4.71 -4.30
N ILE A 13 -1.34 4.62 -5.42
CA ILE A 13 -0.92 3.79 -6.57
C ILE A 13 -0.82 4.69 -7.80
N SER A 14 0.35 4.67 -8.44
CA SER A 14 0.61 5.32 -9.73
C SER A 14 0.57 4.29 -10.87
N GLU A 15 0.94 4.69 -12.08
CA GLU A 15 1.02 3.77 -13.22
C GLU A 15 1.99 2.59 -13.00
N THR A 16 3.06 2.78 -12.21
CA THR A 16 4.14 1.80 -12.08
C THR A 16 4.52 1.44 -10.65
N THR A 17 4.02 2.18 -9.65
CA THR A 17 4.52 2.11 -8.28
C THR A 17 3.38 2.17 -7.27
N VAL A 18 3.47 1.31 -6.25
CA VAL A 18 2.67 1.38 -5.02
C VAL A 18 3.50 2.10 -3.96
N TYR A 19 2.89 3.09 -3.32
CA TYR A 19 3.46 3.89 -2.24
C TYR A 19 2.69 3.60 -0.97
N VAL A 20 3.39 3.25 0.11
CA VAL A 20 2.79 3.04 1.43
C VAL A 20 3.43 4.01 2.40
N ARG A 21 2.64 4.94 2.96
CA ARG A 21 3.11 5.85 4.00
C ARG A 21 2.95 5.19 5.36
N LEU A 22 4.02 5.19 6.14
CA LEU A 22 4.03 4.69 7.51
C LEU A 22 3.72 5.82 8.50
N LYS A 23 3.32 5.45 9.71
CA LYS A 23 2.96 6.39 10.79
C LYS A 23 4.09 7.37 11.12
N ASP A 24 5.35 6.94 11.00
CA ASP A 24 6.52 7.78 11.27
C ASP A 24 6.94 8.68 10.09
N GLY A 25 6.15 8.70 9.01
CA GLY A 25 6.37 9.54 7.83
C GLY A 25 7.26 8.92 6.75
N ARG A 26 7.88 7.75 7.00
CA ARG A 26 8.58 7.02 5.94
C ARG A 26 7.60 6.55 4.86
N VAL A 27 8.10 6.44 3.63
CA VAL A 27 7.34 5.89 2.49
C VAL A 27 8.06 4.65 1.98
N LEU A 28 7.35 3.53 1.96
CA LEU A 28 7.78 2.33 1.28
C LEU A 28 7.30 2.36 -0.16
N THR A 29 8.14 1.92 -1.09
CA THR A 29 7.79 1.81 -2.51
C THR A 29 8.01 0.40 -3.00
N THR A 30 7.09 -0.07 -3.83
CA THR A 30 7.23 -1.34 -4.55
C THR A 30 6.73 -1.17 -5.98
N PRO A 31 7.40 -1.77 -6.99
CA PRO A 31 6.88 -1.78 -8.35
C PRO A 31 5.50 -2.45 -8.39
N LEU A 32 4.53 -1.79 -9.02
CA LEU A 32 3.18 -2.31 -9.23
C LEU A 32 3.20 -3.63 -10.03
N SER A 33 4.20 -3.80 -10.90
CA SER A 33 4.41 -5.03 -11.67
C SER A 33 4.66 -6.29 -10.83
N LEU A 34 5.07 -6.15 -9.56
CA LEU A 34 5.19 -7.29 -8.64
C LEU A 34 3.83 -7.80 -8.16
N HIS A 35 2.76 -7.01 -8.33
CA HIS A 35 1.40 -7.32 -7.90
C HIS A 35 0.49 -7.33 -9.13
N LYS A 36 0.65 -8.33 -10.00
CA LYS A 36 -0.05 -8.36 -11.31
C LYS A 36 -1.57 -8.15 -11.20
N TRP A 37 -2.21 -8.75 -10.20
CA TRP A 37 -3.64 -8.57 -9.95
C TRP A 37 -4.01 -7.11 -9.62
N LEU A 38 -3.17 -6.40 -8.86
CA LEU A 38 -3.36 -4.98 -8.54
C LEU A 38 -3.03 -4.09 -9.73
N ALA A 39 -2.08 -4.50 -10.58
CA ALA A 39 -1.76 -3.83 -11.83
C ALA A 39 -2.93 -3.89 -12.82
N ASP A 40 -3.62 -5.01 -12.87
CA ASP A 40 -4.76 -5.24 -13.78
C ASP A 40 -6.09 -4.69 -13.20
N ALA A 41 -6.13 -4.33 -11.91
CA ALA A 41 -7.30 -3.76 -11.23
C ALA A 41 -7.63 -2.33 -11.67
N THR A 42 -8.93 -2.01 -11.67
CA THR A 42 -9.46 -0.68 -11.94
C THR A 42 -9.07 0.33 -10.84
N PRO A 43 -9.16 1.64 -11.08
CA PRO A 43 -8.90 2.65 -10.05
C PRO A 43 -9.78 2.50 -8.80
N ALA A 44 -11.02 2.02 -8.95
CA ALA A 44 -11.94 1.80 -7.83
C ALA A 44 -11.50 0.61 -6.98
N GLU A 45 -11.18 -0.53 -7.60
CA GLU A 45 -10.67 -1.73 -6.90
C GLU A 45 -9.33 -1.47 -6.22
N ARG A 46 -8.44 -0.69 -6.85
CA ARG A 46 -7.17 -0.26 -6.24
C ARG A 46 -7.37 0.56 -4.98
N ALA A 47 -8.46 1.32 -4.89
CA ALA A 47 -8.79 2.15 -3.73
C ALA A 47 -9.54 1.37 -2.64
N ASP A 48 -10.04 0.17 -2.94
CA ASP A 48 -10.76 -0.68 -1.99
C ASP A 48 -9.80 -1.58 -1.21
N TYR A 49 -9.24 -1.04 -0.13
CA TYR A 49 -8.31 -1.76 0.72
C TYR A 49 -8.56 -1.53 2.20
N ILE A 50 -8.04 -2.45 3.01
CA ILE A 50 -8.08 -2.38 4.47
C ILE A 50 -6.65 -2.31 5.01
N LEU A 51 -6.40 -1.30 5.85
CA LEU A 51 -5.14 -1.15 6.57
C LEU A 51 -5.19 -1.89 7.92
N TYR A 52 -4.28 -2.83 8.08
CA TYR A 52 -4.00 -3.49 9.35
C TYR A 52 -2.70 -2.96 9.95
N PRO A 53 -2.39 -3.28 11.23
CA PRO A 53 -1.17 -2.79 11.88
C PRO A 53 0.13 -3.07 11.11
N PHE A 54 0.21 -4.16 10.34
CA PHE A 54 1.43 -4.57 9.63
C PHE A 54 1.17 -5.11 8.21
N SER A 55 -0.04 -4.92 7.67
CA SER A 55 -0.41 -5.42 6.36
C SER A 55 -1.45 -4.54 5.70
N ILE A 56 -1.58 -4.70 4.39
CA ILE A 56 -2.64 -4.11 3.58
C ILE A 56 -3.35 -5.27 2.88
N LEU A 57 -4.67 -5.26 2.94
CA LEU A 57 -5.53 -6.25 2.31
C LEU A 57 -6.32 -5.59 1.17
N TRP A 58 -6.28 -6.20 -0.01
CA TRP A 58 -7.20 -5.97 -1.13
C TRP A 58 -7.93 -7.30 -1.38
N ASP A 59 -9.24 -7.25 -1.64
CA ASP A 59 -10.10 -8.40 -1.99
C ASP A 59 -10.46 -8.37 -3.49
#